data_AF-A0A7S4FGW1-F1
#
_entry.id   AF-A0A7S4FGW1-F1
#
_cell.length_a   1.000
_cell.length_b   1.000
_cell.length_c   1.000
_cell.angle_alpha   90.00
_cell.angle_beta   90.00
_cell.angle_gamma   90.00
#
_symmetry.space_group_name_H-M   'P 1'
#
loop_
_entity.id
_entity.type
_entity.pdbx_description
1 polymer ?
#
loop_
_entity_poly.entity_id
_entity_poly.type
_entity_poly.pdbx_seq_one_letter_code
_entity_poly.pdbx_strand_id
1 'polypeptide(L)'
;SYRPASAFSVRMLASKSRKKGTGHCIVAQMPYIRAEIPIVILFRALGSVTDRDIMDHVIYNMEDTEMLELLRPSLEEASGIQTQELALDYIGKRSGITGATKEKRISYAREVLMKETLPHCGVGERCFTKKTFFVGYMTHKLLSLALGRRDQDDRDFGGNKRFDMAGQLLVG
;
A
#
# COMPACT_ATOMS: atom_id res chain seq x y z
N SER A 1 27.06 3.86 -1.99
CA SER A 1 25.91 3.91 -2.93
C SER A 1 24.64 4.35 -2.23
N TYR A 2 24.35 5.64 -2.30
CA TYR A 2 23.10 6.23 -1.86
C TYR A 2 21.94 5.65 -2.67
N ARG A 3 21.10 4.83 -2.03
CA ARG A 3 19.82 4.42 -2.61
C ARG A 3 18.82 5.56 -2.32
N PRO A 4 18.15 6.13 -3.34
CA PRO A 4 17.07 7.07 -3.08
C PRO A 4 16.03 6.39 -2.18
N ALA A 5 15.49 7.12 -1.21
CA ALA A 5 14.51 6.56 -0.29
C ALA A 5 13.37 5.90 -1.09
N SER A 6 13.19 4.58 -0.93
CA SER A 6 12.10 3.83 -1.54
C SER A 6 10.78 4.39 -1.01
N ALA A 7 10.19 5.35 -1.73
CA ALA A 7 9.00 6.06 -1.30
C ALA A 7 7.77 5.17 -1.55
N PHE A 8 7.43 4.36 -0.55
CA PHE A 8 6.12 3.74 -0.46
C PHE A 8 5.12 4.77 0.10
N SER A 9 3.99 4.97 -0.55
CA SER A 9 2.92 5.85 -0.05
C SER A 9 1.54 5.26 -0.30
N VAL A 10 0.60 5.58 0.58
CA VAL A 10 -0.82 5.22 0.45
C VAL A 10 -1.62 6.51 0.32
N ARG A 11 -2.53 6.57 -0.64
CA ARG A 11 -3.33 7.76 -0.94
C ARG A 11 -4.76 7.38 -1.25
N MET A 12 -5.67 8.30 -0.92
CA MET A 12 -7.07 8.22 -1.31
C MET A 12 -7.25 8.96 -2.63
N LEU A 13 -7.82 8.31 -3.64
CA LEU A 13 -8.16 8.96 -4.89
C LEU A 13 -9.43 9.80 -4.73
N ALA A 14 -9.39 11.02 -5.27
CA ALA A 14 -10.59 11.82 -5.44
C ALA A 14 -11.54 11.12 -6.43
N SER A 15 -12.84 11.15 -6.14
CA SER A 15 -13.86 10.52 -6.98
C SER A 15 -13.74 11.02 -8.42
N LYS A 16 -13.44 10.10 -9.36
CA LYS A 16 -13.39 10.40 -10.79
C LYS A 16 -14.82 10.38 -11.35
N SER A 17 -15.60 11.44 -11.06
CA SER A 17 -16.84 11.87 -11.76
C SER A 17 -18.02 12.15 -10.83
N ARG A 18 -18.77 13.22 -11.14
CA ARG A 18 -20.04 13.69 -10.55
C ARG A 18 -21.22 12.70 -10.66
N LYS A 19 -21.01 11.46 -11.11
CA LYS A 19 -22.05 10.42 -11.14
C LYS A 19 -21.96 9.60 -9.85
N LYS A 20 -23.00 9.71 -9.01
CA LYS A 20 -23.29 8.86 -7.84
C LYS A 20 -22.83 7.41 -8.10
N GLY A 21 -21.68 6.99 -7.57
CA GLY A 21 -21.30 5.57 -7.64
C GLY A 21 -19.82 5.23 -7.47
N THR A 22 -18.86 6.09 -7.79
CA THR A 22 -17.43 5.76 -7.60
C THR A 22 -16.92 6.42 -6.33
N GLY A 23 -16.98 5.68 -5.22
CA GLY A 23 -16.44 6.12 -3.94
C GLY A 23 -14.91 6.34 -3.98
N HIS A 24 -14.38 6.79 -2.86
CA HIS A 24 -12.95 7.09 -2.73
C HIS A 24 -12.14 5.79 -2.69
N CYS A 25 -11.47 5.44 -3.80
CA CYS A 25 -10.60 4.26 -3.84
C CYS A 25 -9.23 4.56 -3.22
N ILE A 26 -8.70 3.61 -2.46
CA ILE A 26 -7.39 3.73 -1.82
C ILE A 26 -6.36 2.99 -2.68
N VAL A 27 -5.28 3.70 -3.01
CA VAL A 27 -4.18 3.16 -3.82
C VAL A 27 -2.84 3.31 -3.11
N ALA A 28 -1.96 2.37 -3.36
CA ALA A 28 -0.56 2.39 -2.93
C ALA A 28 0.35 2.69 -4.12
N GLN A 29 1.32 3.55 -3.91
CA GLN A 29 2.44 3.77 -4.81
C GLN A 29 3.65 3.03 -4.24
N MET A 30 4.21 2.11 -5.03
CA MET A 30 5.36 1.29 -4.66
C MET A 30 6.60 1.74 -5.42
N PRO A 31 7.80 1.60 -4.83
CA PRO A 31 9.05 1.78 -5.56
C PRO A 31 9.13 0.79 -6.73
N TYR A 32 9.73 1.22 -7.84
CA TYR A 32 9.92 0.42 -9.08
C TYR A 32 8.64 -0.04 -9.79
N ILE A 33 7.45 0.33 -9.29
CA ILE A 33 6.18 0.14 -9.98
C ILE A 33 5.68 1.50 -10.44
N ARG A 34 5.47 1.67 -11.75
CA ARG A 34 5.13 2.99 -12.33
C ARG A 34 3.68 3.37 -12.11
N ALA A 35 2.80 2.39 -12.00
CA ALA A 35 1.37 2.60 -11.83
C ALA A 35 0.95 2.43 -10.37
N GLU A 36 -0.11 3.14 -9.99
CA GLU A 36 -0.74 2.98 -8.68
C GLU A 36 -1.42 1.61 -8.58
N ILE A 37 -1.32 1.00 -7.40
CA ILE A 37 -1.88 -0.33 -7.12
C ILE A 37 -3.02 -0.17 -6.11
N PRO A 38 -4.25 -0.61 -6.41
CA PRO A 38 -5.33 -0.68 -5.44
C PRO A 38 -4.91 -1.40 -4.15
N ILE A 39 -5.23 -0.83 -3.00
CA ILE A 39 -4.71 -1.31 -1.71
C ILE A 39 -5.08 -2.78 -1.43
N VAL A 40 -6.28 -3.20 -1.84
CA VAL A 40 -6.78 -4.57 -1.67
C VAL A 40 -5.94 -5.56 -2.47
N ILE A 41 -5.50 -5.20 -3.68
CA ILE A 41 -4.61 -6.05 -4.49
C ILE A 41 -3.25 -6.19 -3.81
N LEU A 42 -2.75 -5.13 -3.18
CA LEU A 42 -1.51 -5.19 -2.41
C LEU A 42 -1.63 -6.15 -1.22
N PHE A 43 -2.72 -6.10 -0.46
CA PHE A 43 -2.98 -7.06 0.63
C PHE A 43 -3.00 -8.51 0.14
N ARG A 44 -3.72 -8.76 -0.97
CA ARG A 44 -3.78 -10.09 -1.59
C ARG A 44 -2.40 -10.56 -2.05
N ALA A 45 -1.56 -9.67 -2.59
CA ALA A 45 -0.19 -10.00 -2.97
C ALA A 45 0.71 -10.34 -1.77
N LEU A 46 0.51 -9.67 -0.62
CA LEU A 46 1.22 -9.93 0.64
C LEU A 46 0.76 -11.21 1.36
N GLY A 47 -0.38 -11.78 0.97
CA GLY A 47 -0.88 -13.07 1.49
C GLY A 47 -2.23 -13.00 2.22
N SER A 48 -2.81 -11.81 2.41
CA SER A 48 -4.17 -11.65 2.95
C SER A 48 -5.16 -11.71 1.80
N VAL A 49 -5.65 -12.91 1.49
CA VAL A 49 -6.46 -13.17 0.29
C VAL A 49 -7.94 -12.81 0.50
N THR A 50 -8.49 -13.13 1.67
CA THR A 50 -9.92 -12.95 1.92
C THR A 50 -10.24 -11.50 2.30
N ASP A 51 -11.41 -11.02 1.87
CA ASP A 51 -11.84 -9.65 2.20
C ASP A 51 -12.01 -9.46 3.71
N ARG A 52 -12.41 -10.53 4.41
CA ARG A 52 -12.49 -10.55 5.87
C ARG A 52 -11.14 -10.26 6.51
N ASP A 53 -10.09 -10.99 6.10
CA ASP A 53 -8.75 -10.76 6.62
C ASP A 53 -8.29 -9.33 6.35
N ILE A 54 -8.53 -8.82 5.13
CA ILE A 54 -8.14 -7.45 4.75
C ILE A 54 -8.84 -6.42 5.64
N MET A 55 -10.14 -6.59 5.87
CA MET A 55 -10.91 -5.74 6.77
C MET A 55 -10.37 -5.82 8.20
N ASP A 56 -10.07 -7.02 8.71
CA ASP A 56 -9.51 -7.20 10.07
C ASP A 56 -8.14 -6.52 10.26
N HIS A 57 -7.34 -6.37 9.19
CA HIS A 57 -6.06 -5.65 9.26
C HIS A 57 -6.21 -4.12 9.22
N VAL A 58 -7.32 -3.61 8.69
CA VAL A 58 -7.56 -2.17 8.48
C VAL A 58 -8.52 -1.60 9.53
N ILE A 59 -9.53 -2.36 9.95
CA ILE A 59 -10.63 -1.93 10.79
C ILE A 59 -10.57 -2.70 12.10
N TYR A 60 -10.23 -2.00 13.18
CA TYR A 60 -10.06 -2.62 14.49
C TYR A 60 -11.39 -2.85 15.22
N ASN A 61 -12.45 -2.13 14.84
CA ASN A 61 -13.81 -2.36 15.33
C ASN A 61 -14.77 -2.56 14.15
N MET A 62 -15.27 -3.79 13.99
CA MET A 62 -16.18 -4.15 12.88
C MET A 62 -17.60 -3.55 13.01
N GLU A 63 -17.92 -2.92 14.14
CA GLU A 63 -19.16 -2.17 14.31
C GLU A 63 -19.10 -0.77 13.69
N ASP A 64 -17.92 -0.34 13.25
CA ASP A 64 -17.68 0.96 12.63
C ASP A 64 -18.15 0.99 11.16
N THR A 65 -19.44 1.22 10.97
CA THR A 65 -20.08 1.23 9.66
C THR A 65 -19.52 2.31 8.73
N GLU A 66 -19.13 3.46 9.26
CA GLU A 66 -18.58 4.57 8.44
C GLU A 66 -17.24 4.19 7.81
N MET A 67 -16.35 3.54 8.57
CA MET A 67 -15.06 3.10 8.06
C MET A 67 -15.21 1.95 7.05
N LEU A 68 -16.15 1.04 7.31
CA LEU A 68 -16.52 -0.03 6.37
C LEU A 68 -17.04 0.53 5.03
N GLU A 69 -17.92 1.54 5.09
CA GLU A 69 -18.48 2.19 3.89
C GLU A 69 -17.41 2.89 3.06
N LEU A 70 -16.40 3.51 3.69
CA LEU A 70 -15.27 4.11 2.97
C LEU A 70 -14.34 3.09 2.33
N LEU A 71 -14.17 1.91 2.94
CA LEU A 71 -13.31 0.85 2.39
C LEU A 71 -13.98 0.08 1.25
N ARG A 72 -15.31 -0.04 1.28
CA ARG A 72 -16.12 -0.84 0.34
C ARG A 72 -15.83 -0.58 -1.15
N PRO A 73 -15.71 0.67 -1.65
CA PRO A 73 -15.36 0.92 -3.05
C PRO A 73 -14.02 0.31 -3.47
N SER A 74 -13.05 0.28 -2.55
CA SER A 74 -11.73 -0.32 -2.81
C SER A 74 -11.78 -1.84 -2.91
N LEU A 75 -12.69 -2.49 -2.15
CA LEU A 75 -12.94 -3.94 -2.24
C LEU A 75 -13.63 -4.29 -3.56
N GLU A 76 -14.65 -3.51 -3.96
CA GLU A 76 -15.38 -3.70 -5.21
C GLU A 76 -14.47 -3.56 -6.44
N GLU A 77 -13.56 -2.57 -6.46
CA GLU A 77 -12.57 -2.38 -7.53
C GLU A 77 -11.63 -3.60 -7.69
N ALA A 78 -11.28 -4.25 -6.59
CA ALA A 78 -10.37 -5.40 -6.60
C ALA A 78 -11.07 -6.76 -6.73
N SER A 79 -12.40 -6.79 -6.88
CA SER A 79 -13.21 -8.03 -6.91
C SER A 79 -12.74 -9.06 -7.96
N GLY A 80 -12.17 -8.60 -9.09
CA GLY A 80 -11.69 -9.47 -10.17
C GLY A 80 -10.39 -10.25 -9.89
N ILE A 81 -9.68 -10.00 -8.78
CA ILE A 81 -8.34 -10.56 -8.51
C ILE A 81 -8.34 -11.32 -7.20
N GLN A 82 -8.86 -12.55 -7.18
CA GLN A 82 -9.14 -13.29 -5.95
C GLN A 82 -7.99 -14.17 -5.43
N THR A 83 -6.85 -14.24 -6.14
CA THR A 83 -5.70 -15.06 -5.72
C THR A 83 -4.42 -14.25 -5.62
N GLN A 84 -3.51 -14.73 -4.76
CA GLN A 84 -2.19 -14.10 -4.58
C GLN A 84 -1.39 -14.08 -5.90
N GLU A 85 -1.43 -15.16 -6.69
CA GLU A 85 -0.74 -15.20 -7.98
C GLU A 85 -1.26 -14.16 -8.98
N LEU A 86 -2.58 -13.97 -9.06
CA LEU A 86 -3.18 -12.96 -9.93
C LEU A 86 -2.82 -11.56 -9.45
N ALA A 87 -2.75 -11.34 -8.13
CA ALA A 87 -2.32 -10.06 -7.56
C ALA A 87 -0.84 -9.77 -7.87
N LEU A 88 0.04 -10.77 -7.74
CA LEU A 88 1.46 -10.64 -8.11
C LEU A 88 1.64 -10.39 -9.61
N ASP A 89 0.90 -11.09 -10.47
CA ASP A 89 0.91 -10.84 -11.92
C ASP A 89 0.38 -9.44 -12.26
N TYR A 90 -0.64 -8.96 -11.54
CA TYR A 90 -1.19 -7.61 -11.71
C TYR A 90 -0.17 -6.51 -11.39
N ILE A 91 0.60 -6.68 -10.31
CA ILE A 91 1.70 -5.78 -9.95
C ILE A 91 2.84 -5.91 -10.96
N GLY A 92 3.23 -7.13 -11.33
CA GLY A 92 4.31 -7.41 -12.26
C GLY A 92 4.06 -6.88 -13.68
N LYS A 93 2.80 -6.79 -14.14
CA LYS A 93 2.45 -6.11 -15.40
C LYS A 93 2.74 -4.61 -15.39
N ARG A 94 2.77 -3.99 -14.20
CA ARG A 94 2.91 -2.55 -13.98
C ARG A 94 4.34 -2.11 -13.63
N SER A 95 5.29 -3.04 -13.60
CA SER A 95 6.71 -2.75 -13.41
C SER A 95 7.41 -2.17 -14.65
N GLY A 96 6.72 -2.16 -15.81
CA GLY A 96 7.28 -1.66 -17.08
C GLY A 96 8.12 -2.68 -17.83
N ILE A 97 8.23 -3.93 -17.33
CA ILE A 97 8.88 -5.02 -18.05
C ILE A 97 7.93 -5.55 -19.13
N THR A 98 8.15 -5.15 -20.38
CA THR A 98 7.39 -5.62 -21.55
C THR A 98 7.90 -6.98 -22.01
N GLY A 99 7.00 -7.85 -22.49
CA GLY A 99 7.36 -9.16 -23.07
C GLY A 99 7.82 -10.24 -22.09
N ALA A 100 7.80 -10.00 -20.77
CA ALA A 100 8.10 -11.04 -19.78
C ALA A 100 6.99 -12.09 -19.66
N THR A 101 7.38 -13.35 -19.47
CA THR A 101 6.46 -14.45 -19.13
C THR A 101 5.77 -14.19 -17.78
N LYS A 102 4.59 -14.80 -17.56
CA LYS A 102 3.83 -14.69 -16.31
C LYS A 102 4.69 -14.98 -15.08
N GLU A 103 5.48 -16.05 -15.12
CA GLU A 103 6.37 -16.47 -14.03
C GLU A 103 7.43 -15.41 -13.70
N LYS A 104 8.06 -14.81 -14.71
CA LYS A 104 9.05 -13.73 -14.51
C LYS A 104 8.40 -12.50 -13.88
N ARG A 105 7.18 -12.14 -14.29
CA ARG A 105 6.42 -11.02 -13.69
C ARG A 105 6.08 -11.27 -12.22
N ILE A 106 5.64 -12.48 -11.89
CA ILE A 106 5.32 -12.88 -10.51
C ILE A 106 6.58 -12.85 -9.65
N SER A 107 7.68 -13.44 -10.12
CA SER A 107 8.95 -13.46 -9.41
C SER A 107 9.49 -12.04 -9.15
N TYR A 108 9.43 -11.17 -10.18
CA TYR A 108 9.82 -9.77 -10.04
C TYR A 108 8.94 -9.01 -9.02
N ALA A 109 7.62 -9.13 -9.12
CA ALA A 109 6.70 -8.48 -8.18
C ALA A 109 6.94 -8.93 -6.74
N ARG A 110 7.20 -10.23 -6.55
CA ARG A 110 7.56 -10.81 -5.26
C ARG A 110 8.87 -10.23 -4.73
N GLU A 111 9.89 -10.08 -5.56
CA GLU A 111 11.17 -9.48 -5.15
C GLU A 111 11.01 -8.01 -4.72
N VAL A 112 10.23 -7.23 -5.48
CA VAL A 112 9.92 -5.83 -5.13
C VAL A 112 9.19 -5.74 -3.78
N LEU A 113 8.21 -6.61 -3.54
CA LEU A 113 7.49 -6.67 -2.25
C LEU A 113 8.43 -7.08 -1.08
N MET A 114 9.41 -7.94 -1.34
CA MET A 114 10.35 -8.39 -0.31
C MET A 114 11.38 -7.32 0.05
N LYS A 115 12.00 -6.70 -0.95
CA LYS A 115 13.19 -5.85 -0.76
C LYS A 115 12.87 -4.36 -0.73
N GLU A 116 11.90 -3.93 -1.53
CA GLU A 116 11.72 -2.51 -1.83
C GLU A 116 10.53 -1.89 -1.08
N THR A 117 9.43 -2.63 -0.91
CA THR A 117 8.32 -2.11 -0.08
C THR A 117 8.64 -2.23 1.41
N LEU A 118 8.53 -1.11 2.14
CA LEU A 118 8.65 -1.07 3.60
C LEU A 118 9.89 -1.83 4.14
N PRO A 119 11.11 -1.50 3.70
CA PRO A 119 12.31 -2.24 4.09
C PRO A 119 12.57 -2.20 5.60
N HIS A 120 12.10 -1.14 6.29
CA HIS A 120 12.18 -1.00 7.75
C HIS A 120 11.31 -1.99 8.52
N CYS A 121 10.26 -2.56 7.90
CA CYS A 121 9.45 -3.63 8.49
C CYS A 121 10.09 -5.03 8.32
N GLY A 122 11.21 -5.11 7.61
CA GLY A 122 11.96 -6.34 7.34
C GLY A 122 12.13 -6.63 5.85
N VAL A 123 13.17 -7.40 5.53
CA VAL A 123 13.51 -7.82 4.17
C VAL A 123 13.43 -9.35 4.10
N GLY A 124 12.65 -9.86 3.16
CA GLY A 124 12.45 -11.30 2.95
C GLY A 124 10.98 -11.75 3.06
N GLU A 125 10.72 -13.00 2.65
CA GLU A 125 9.36 -13.56 2.54
C GLU A 125 8.65 -13.69 3.89
N ARG A 126 9.41 -14.06 4.93
CA ARG A 126 8.88 -14.22 6.30
C ARG A 126 8.39 -12.92 6.92
N CYS A 127 8.69 -11.77 6.30
CA CYS A 127 8.29 -10.46 6.78
C CYS A 127 6.96 -9.98 6.20
N PHE A 128 6.33 -10.73 5.30
CA PHE A 128 5.09 -10.32 4.64
C PHE A 128 3.97 -10.00 5.63
N THR A 129 3.76 -10.85 6.63
CA THR A 129 2.75 -10.59 7.68
C THR A 129 2.98 -9.27 8.40
N LYS A 130 4.23 -8.93 8.76
CA LYS A 130 4.56 -7.65 9.41
C LYS A 130 4.27 -6.47 8.49
N LYS A 131 4.58 -6.60 7.19
CA LYS A 131 4.27 -5.58 6.19
C LYS A 131 2.77 -5.41 6.02
N THR A 132 2.00 -6.50 5.98
CA THR A 132 0.53 -6.49 5.93
C THR A 132 -0.05 -5.67 7.08
N PHE A 133 0.37 -5.94 8.33
CA PHE A 133 -0.08 -5.16 9.49
C PHE A 133 0.27 -3.67 9.37
N PHE A 134 1.48 -3.35 8.90
CA PHE A 134 1.90 -1.96 8.75
C PHE A 134 1.12 -1.22 7.64
N VAL A 135 0.83 -1.89 6.53
CA VAL A 135 -0.05 -1.37 5.47
C VAL A 135 -1.47 -1.20 5.98
N GLY A 136 -1.98 -2.14 6.77
CA GLY A 136 -3.25 -2.03 7.51
C GLY A 136 -3.30 -0.77 8.38
N TYR A 137 -2.28 -0.56 9.20
CA TYR A 137 -2.14 0.62 10.05
C TYR A 137 -2.10 1.94 9.28
N MET A 138 -1.35 2.01 8.17
CA MET A 138 -1.32 3.20 7.31
C MET A 138 -2.69 3.49 6.70
N THR A 139 -3.38 2.45 6.24
CA THR A 139 -4.72 2.56 5.64
C THR A 139 -5.75 3.00 6.68
N HIS A 140 -5.70 2.42 7.89
CA HIS A 140 -6.54 2.80 9.02
C HIS A 140 -6.39 4.28 9.37
N LYS A 141 -5.15 4.77 9.49
CA LYS A 141 -4.88 6.19 9.76
C LYS A 141 -5.45 7.11 8.69
N LEU A 142 -5.31 6.73 7.42
CA LEU A 142 -5.82 7.50 6.30
C LEU A 142 -7.36 7.54 6.30
N LEU A 143 -8.03 6.43 6.63
CA LEU A 143 -9.49 6.38 6.80
C LEU A 143 -9.95 7.23 7.99
N SER A 144 -9.27 7.14 9.13
CA SER A 144 -9.57 7.96 10.31
C SER A 144 -9.42 9.46 10.06
N LEU A 145 -8.45 9.86 9.23
CA LEU A 145 -8.31 11.23 8.75
C LEU A 145 -9.47 11.64 7.83
N ALA A 146 -9.87 10.76 6.90
CA ALA A 146 -10.98 11.02 5.99
C ALA A 146 -12.33 11.19 6.72
N LEU A 147 -12.51 10.49 7.85
CA LEU A 147 -13.67 10.61 8.73
C LEU A 147 -13.57 11.78 9.72
N GLY A 148 -12.49 12.56 9.71
CA GLY A 148 -12.28 13.67 10.64
C GLY A 148 -12.04 13.25 12.09
N ARG A 149 -11.72 11.98 12.35
CA ARG A 149 -11.44 11.43 13.68
C ARG A 149 -9.99 11.65 14.12
N ARG A 150 -9.15 12.12 13.19
CA ARG A 150 -7.75 12.47 13.40
C ARG A 150 -7.45 13.74 12.63
N ASP A 151 -6.67 14.63 13.21
CA ASP A 151 -6.17 15.81 12.53
C ASP A 151 -5.11 15.46 11.48
N GLN A 152 -5.01 16.30 10.45
CA GLN A 152 -3.94 16.19 9.46
C GLN A 152 -2.58 16.40 10.15
N ASP A 153 -1.61 15.51 9.90
CA ASP A 153 -0.27 15.68 10.44
C ASP A 153 0.33 17.01 9.92
N ASP A 154 0.81 17.85 10.84
CA ASP A 154 1.44 19.13 10.51
C ASP A 154 2.80 18.92 9.84
N ARG A 155 2.89 19.32 8.56
CA ARG A 155 4.11 19.18 7.73
C ARG A 155 5.27 20.02 8.25
N ASP A 156 5.00 21.07 9.00
CA ASP A 156 6.03 21.99 9.50
C ASP A 156 6.47 21.72 10.93
N PHE A 157 5.89 20.71 11.58
CA PHE A 157 6.33 20.28 12.90
C PHE A 157 7.79 19.81 12.86
N GLY A 158 8.68 20.61 13.48
CA GLY A 158 10.12 20.39 13.47
C GLY A 158 10.54 19.02 14.02
N GLY A 159 9.73 18.41 14.90
CA GLY A 159 9.99 17.06 15.43
C GLY A 159 9.88 15.93 14.40
N ASN A 160 9.23 16.17 13.25
CA ASN A 160 9.18 15.21 12.14
C ASN A 160 10.34 15.39 11.13
N LYS A 161 11.13 16.46 11.28
CA LYS A 161 12.29 16.76 10.42
C LYS A 161 13.55 16.15 11.04
N ARG A 162 14.37 15.49 10.23
CA ARG A 162 15.69 14.98 10.63
C ARG A 162 16.74 16.05 10.33
N PHE A 163 17.60 16.35 11.30
CA PHE A 163 18.77 17.20 11.09
C PHE A 163 19.99 16.31 10.81
N ASP A 164 20.45 16.32 9.55
CA ASP A 164 21.64 15.57 9.16
C ASP A 164 22.90 16.35 9.56
N MET A 165 23.63 15.86 10.54
CA MET A 165 24.91 16.45 10.99
C MET A 165 26.10 15.87 10.18
N ALA A 166 27.25 16.54 10.23
CA ALA A 166 28.44 16.23 9.40
C ALA A 166 28.86 14.75 9.36
N GLY A 167 28.64 13.99 10.44
CA GLY A 167 28.92 12.55 10.48
C GLY A 167 28.07 11.70 9.52
N GLN A 168 26.82 12.08 9.23
CA GLN A 168 25.97 11.38 8.26
C GLN A 168 26.30 11.75 6.81
N LEU A 169 26.96 12.90 6.58
CA LEU A 169 27.39 13.36 5.26
C LEU A 169 28.69 12.71 4.79
N LEU A 170 29.59 12.36 5.72
CA LEU A 170 30.88 11.73 5.40
C LEU A 170 30.79 10.24 5.04
N VAL A 171 29.65 9.58 5.31
CA VAL A 171 29.41 8.16 5.01
C VAL A 171 28.82 7.94 3.59
N GLY A 172 28.73 9.01 2.79
CA GLY A 172 28.15 9.00 1.42
C GLY A 172 29.04 8.40 0.33
#